data_AF-A0A2E3ZPU6-F1
#
_entry.id   AF-A0A2E3ZPU6-F1
#
_cell.length_a   1.000
_cell.length_b   1.000
_cell.length_c   1.000
_cell.angle_alpha   90.00
_cell.angle_beta   90.00
_cell.angle_gamma   90.00
#
_symmetry.space_group_name_H-M   'P 1'
#
loop_
_entity.id
_entity.type
_entity.pdbx_description
1 polymer ?
#
loop_
_entity_poly.entity_id
_entity_poly.type
_entity_poly.pdbx_seq_one_letter_code
_entity_poly.pdbx_strand_id
1 'polypeptide(L)'
;MFFEPRKDDHGLPYNPFKACVVPRPIGWITTLSHAGLVNLAPFSISNQLAYDPPFVFFSGSGAIDGEGSEPRRKDSVVNAEDTGE
;
A
#
# COMPACT_ATOMS: atom_id res chain seq x y z
N MET A 1 13.13 24.70 -4.93
CA MET A 1 12.37 24.40 -3.69
C MET A 1 13.11 23.29 -2.97
N PHE A 2 13.33 23.43 -1.67
CA PHE A 2 13.91 22.37 -0.83
C PHE A 2 12.76 21.74 -0.05
N PHE A 3 12.63 20.42 -0.11
CA PHE A 3 11.58 19.67 0.60
C PHE A 3 12.23 18.75 1.62
N GLU A 4 11.88 18.94 2.89
CA GLU A 4 12.31 18.08 3.98
C GLU A 4 11.11 17.27 4.48
N PRO A 5 10.99 15.97 4.13
CA PRO A 5 9.81 15.17 4.46
C PRO A 5 9.47 15.11 5.96
N ARG A 6 10.48 15.27 6.82
CA ARG A 6 10.33 15.24 8.28
C ARG A 6 9.77 16.54 8.86
N LYS A 7 9.92 17.67 8.15
CA LYS A 7 9.47 18.98 8.64
C LYS A 7 8.02 19.27 8.27
N ASP A 8 7.52 18.65 7.19
CA ASP A 8 6.15 18.83 6.68
C ASP A 8 5.75 20.31 6.48
N ASP A 9 6.72 21.20 6.29
CA ASP A 9 6.57 22.67 6.17
C ASP A 9 6.49 23.13 4.70
N HIS A 10 6.10 22.22 3.82
CA HIS A 10 6.16 22.39 2.37
C HIS A 10 5.12 23.37 1.78
N GLY A 11 4.14 23.84 2.57
CA GLY A 11 3.18 24.87 2.17
C GLY A 11 2.16 24.45 1.09
N LEU A 12 1.99 23.15 0.84
CA LEU A 12 1.04 22.61 -0.15
C LEU A 12 -0.19 22.02 0.55
N PRO A 13 -1.35 21.93 -0.12
CA PRO A 13 -2.57 21.35 0.46
C PRO A 13 -2.43 19.87 0.86
N TYR A 14 -1.52 19.15 0.23
CA TYR A 14 -1.24 17.74 0.49
C TYR A 14 0.25 17.48 0.53
N ASN A 15 0.67 16.47 1.29
CA ASN A 15 2.07 16.09 1.38
C ASN A 15 2.61 15.64 0.00
N PRO A 16 3.67 16.29 -0.54
CA PRO A 16 4.15 16.06 -1.89
C PRO A 16 4.96 14.76 -2.03
N PHE A 17 5.28 14.06 -0.94
CA PHE A 17 6.13 12.87 -0.96
C PHE A 17 5.64 11.80 -1.95
N LYS A 18 4.33 11.54 -1.99
CA LYS A 18 3.73 10.58 -2.94
C LYS A 18 3.84 11.03 -4.40
N ALA A 19 3.96 12.33 -4.65
CA ALA A 19 4.12 12.90 -5.99
C ALA A 19 5.57 12.85 -6.48
N CYS A 20 6.55 12.64 -5.60
CA CYS A 20 7.96 12.50 -5.98
C CYS A 20 8.29 11.15 -6.64
N VAL A 21 7.39 10.16 -6.55
CA VAL A 21 7.58 8.83 -7.14
C VAL A 21 6.42 8.58 -8.10
N VAL A 22 6.61 8.93 -9.37
CA VAL A 22 5.63 8.76 -10.46
C VAL A 22 6.36 8.49 -11.80
N PRO A 23 5.74 7.73 -12.75
CA PRO A 23 4.49 6.98 -12.59
C PRO A 23 4.66 5.78 -11.65
N ARG A 24 3.57 5.32 -11.04
CA ARG A 24 3.56 4.11 -10.20
C ARG A 24 2.68 3.06 -10.86
N PRO A 25 3.17 1.83 -11.09
CA PRO A 25 2.30 0.75 -11.51
C PRO A 25 1.24 0.50 -10.43
N ILE A 26 0.03 0.13 -10.87
CA ILE A 26 -1.06 -0.23 -9.97
C ILE A 26 -1.17 -1.75 -9.95
N GLY A 27 -0.76 -2.35 -8.85
CA GLY A 27 -1.01 -3.76 -8.56
C GLY A 27 -2.46 -3.95 -8.11
N TRP A 28 -3.26 -4.64 -8.93
CA TRP A 28 -4.58 -5.11 -8.53
C TRP A 28 -4.42 -6.46 -7.85
N ILE A 29 -4.56 -6.48 -6.52
CA ILE A 29 -4.29 -7.67 -5.71
C ILE A 29 -5.60 -8.28 -5.26
N THR A 30 -5.87 -9.51 -5.74
CA THR A 30 -6.93 -10.37 -5.22
C THR A 30 -6.39 -11.19 -4.05
N THR A 31 -7.18 -11.35 -3.00
CA THR A 31 -6.85 -12.20 -1.85
C THR A 31 -8.09 -12.94 -1.38
N LEU A 32 -7.91 -14.10 -0.76
CA LEU A 32 -8.99 -14.90 -0.19
C LEU A 32 -8.87 -14.91 1.33
N SER A 33 -9.99 -14.76 2.03
CA SER A 33 -10.01 -15.08 3.47
C SER A 33 -10.18 -16.58 3.68
N HIS A 34 -9.91 -17.08 4.89
CA HIS A 34 -10.21 -18.48 5.26
C HIS A 34 -11.70 -18.86 5.11
N ALA A 35 -12.61 -17.88 5.12
CA ALA A 35 -14.03 -18.10 4.89
C ALA A 35 -14.39 -18.17 3.39
N GLY A 36 -13.40 -18.10 2.49
CA GLY A 36 -13.60 -18.09 1.04
C GLY A 36 -14.12 -16.76 0.49
N LEU A 37 -14.04 -15.66 1.26
CA LEU A 37 -14.44 -14.35 0.78
C LEU A 37 -13.34 -13.77 -0.12
N VAL A 38 -13.71 -13.39 -1.34
CA VAL A 38 -12.83 -12.73 -2.30
C VAL A 38 -12.75 -11.24 -1.98
N ASN A 39 -11.52 -10.73 -1.86
CA ASN A 39 -11.21 -9.32 -1.78
C ASN A 39 -10.37 -8.91 -2.98
N LEU A 40 -10.59 -7.69 -3.50
CA LEU A 40 -9.82 -7.09 -4.59
C LEU A 40 -9.54 -5.63 -4.25
N ALA A 41 -8.27 -5.24 -4.21
CA ALA A 41 -7.88 -3.86 -3.94
C ALA A 41 -6.70 -3.38 -4.80
N PRO A 42 -6.67 -2.09 -5.19
CA PRO A 42 -5.55 -1.49 -5.91
C PRO A 42 -4.45 -1.01 -4.95
N PHE A 43 -3.20 -1.33 -5.27
CA PHE A 43 -2.00 -0.87 -4.56
C PHE A 43 -1.07 -0.15 -5.53
N SER A 44 -0.77 1.11 -5.22
CA SER A 44 0.17 1.91 -6.01
C SER A 44 1.59 1.93 -5.40
N ILE A 45 1.81 1.16 -4.34
CA ILE A 45 3.13 0.77 -3.84
C ILE A 45 3.25 -0.72 -4.11
N SER A 46 3.58 -1.07 -5.34
CA SER A 46 3.76 -2.43 -5.81
C SER A 46 4.78 -2.46 -6.93
N ASN A 47 5.61 -3.51 -7.02
CA ASN A 47 6.51 -3.70 -8.15
C ASN A 47 7.03 -5.15 -8.22
N GLN A 48 7.67 -5.48 -9.33
CA GLN A 48 8.58 -6.63 -9.38
C GLN A 48 9.86 -6.33 -8.58
N LEU A 49 10.37 -7.32 -7.85
CA LEU A 49 11.63 -7.20 -7.09
C LEU A 49 12.78 -8.02 -7.69
N ALA A 50 12.49 -9.20 -8.23
CA ALA A 50 13.50 -10.07 -8.83
C ALA A 50 12.95 -10.87 -10.01
N TYR A 51 13.86 -11.43 -10.81
CA TYR A 51 13.56 -12.28 -11.95
C TYR A 51 13.80 -13.77 -11.68
N ASP A 52 14.81 -14.13 -10.88
CA ASP A 52 15.16 -15.52 -10.57
C ASP A 52 15.69 -15.68 -9.13
N PRO A 53 14.90 -16.28 -8.20
CA PRO A 53 13.49 -16.63 -8.38
C PRO A 53 12.64 -15.36 -8.57
N PRO A 54 11.54 -15.42 -9.35
CA PRO A 54 10.68 -14.27 -9.56
C PRO A 54 9.85 -13.98 -8.31
N PHE A 55 9.87 -12.74 -7.83
CA PHE A 55 8.93 -12.29 -6.81
C PHE A 55 8.59 -10.81 -6.97
N VAL A 56 7.40 -10.48 -6.49
CA VAL A 56 6.83 -9.13 -6.48
C VAL A 56 6.61 -8.70 -5.04
N PHE A 57 6.32 -7.42 -4.83
CA PHE A 57 5.78 -6.95 -3.58
C PHE A 57 4.61 -6.01 -3.80
N PHE A 58 3.77 -5.91 -2.79
CA PHE A 58 2.84 -4.80 -2.60
C PHE A 58 2.90 -4.38 -1.12
N SER A 59 2.59 -3.11 -0.84
CA SER A 59 2.56 -2.58 0.51
C SER A 59 1.21 -1.94 0.82
N GLY A 60 0.51 -2.51 1.81
CA GLY A 60 -0.69 -1.92 2.37
C GLY A 60 -0.36 -1.01 3.53
N SER A 61 -0.49 0.31 3.33
CA SER A 61 -0.55 1.25 4.46
C SER A 61 -1.77 0.96 5.33
N GLY A 62 -1.70 1.28 6.62
CA GLY A 62 -2.85 1.16 7.52
C GLY A 62 -4.08 1.90 6.98
N ALA A 63 -5.23 1.24 7.06
CA ALA A 63 -6.54 1.83 6.79
C ALA A 63 -7.00 2.60 8.03
N ILE A 64 -7.37 3.86 7.84
CA ILE A 64 -7.95 4.68 8.90
C ILE A 64 -9.47 4.59 8.74
N ASP A 65 -10.12 3.91 9.67
CA ASP A 65 -11.57 3.71 9.66
C ASP A 65 -12.34 4.94 10.21
N GLY A 66 -11.66 5.90 10.84
CA GLY A 66 -12.23 7.14 11.34
C GLY A 66 -11.16 8.10 11.90
N GLU A 67 -11.51 9.37 12.09
CA GLU A 67 -10.59 10.34 12.67
C GLU A 67 -10.17 9.91 14.09
N GLY A 68 -8.86 9.82 14.34
CA GLY A 68 -8.30 9.39 15.61
C GLY A 68 -8.33 7.87 15.86
N SER A 69 -8.74 7.04 14.89
CA SER A 69 -8.63 5.58 15.04
C SER A 69 -7.19 5.11 14.78
N GLU A 70 -6.78 4.07 15.52
CA GLU A 70 -5.53 3.39 15.24
C GLU A 70 -5.59 2.75 13.84
N PRO A 71 -4.54 2.88 13.01
CA PRO A 71 -4.56 2.33 11.67
C PRO A 71 -4.73 0.81 11.67
N ARG A 72 -5.82 0.33 11.08
CA ARG A 72 -6.08 -1.10 10.92
C ARG A 72 -5.29 -1.64 9.72
N ARG A 73 -4.86 -2.90 9.79
CA ARG A 73 -4.26 -3.58 8.64
C ARG A 73 -5.33 -3.83 7.58
N LYS A 74 -4.98 -3.61 6.30
CA LYS A 74 -5.89 -3.85 5.17
C LYS A 74 -6.14 -5.34 4.97
N ASP A 75 -7.35 -5.68 4.52
CA ASP A 75 -7.77 -7.07 4.32
C ASP A 75 -6.87 -7.84 3.36
N SER A 76 -6.37 -7.21 2.28
CA SER A 76 -5.40 -7.86 1.38
C SER A 76 -4.10 -8.27 2.08
N VAL A 77 -3.63 -7.47 3.05
CA VAL A 77 -2.40 -7.81 3.78
C VAL A 77 -2.67 -8.94 4.76
N VAL A 78 -3.77 -8.86 5.49
CA VAL A 78 -4.17 -9.89 6.47
C VAL A 78 -4.41 -11.22 5.76
N ASN A 79 -5.23 -11.22 4.71
CA ASN A 79 -5.55 -12.43 3.95
C ASN A 79 -4.30 -13.08 3.37
N ALA A 80 -3.42 -12.33 2.69
CA ALA A 80 -2.22 -12.90 2.06
C ALA A 80 -1.25 -13.52 3.08
N GLU A 81 -1.18 -12.97 4.30
CA GLU A 81 -0.37 -13.55 5.38
C GLU A 81 -1.03 -14.79 6.00
N ASP A 82 -2.35 -14.73 6.23
CA ASP A 82 -3.10 -15.81 6.88
C ASP A 82 -3.22 -17.04 5.96
N THR A 83 -3.40 -16.83 4.65
CA THR A 83 -3.55 -17.92 3.67
C THR A 83 -2.25 -18.31 2.98
N GLY A 84 -1.26 -17.42 2.93
CA GLY A 84 -0.04 -17.62 2.14
C GLY A 84 -0.26 -17.54 0.62
N GLU A 85 -1.37 -16.91 0.20
CA GLU A 85 -1.82 -16.80 -1.21
C GLU A 85 -2.24 -15.37 -1.57
#